data_AF-A0A6U3Z8S0-F1
#
_entry.id   AF-A0A6U3Z8S0-F1
#
_cell.length_a   1.000
_cell.length_b   1.000
_cell.length_c   1.000
_cell.angle_alpha   90.00
_cell.angle_beta   90.00
_cell.angle_gamma   90.00
#
_symmetry.space_group_name_H-M   'P 1'
#
loop_
_entity.id
_entity.type
_entity.pdbx_description
1 polymer ?
#
loop_
_entity_poly.entity_id
_entity_poly.type
_entity_poly.pdbx_seq_one_letter_code
_entity_poly.pdbx_strand_id
1 'polypeptide(L)'
;MYPVDSSSEQQHIIDDFLQLWSSVTDKYYELLCATDEEDVKNCEAIFLNLLHHVEEKLTKSTCEKKEGDFVIGKTFSVAECICAPWIQRFFVTLPYFRGIDFESEILGELPMTKKWMKAVCARESVIQSKCPEEEMLDAARRYYVSFVSPGAPGHL
;
A
#
# COMPACT_ATOMS: atom_id res chain seq x y z
N MET A 1 38.88 10.50 3.55
CA MET A 1 37.63 9.73 3.49
C MET A 1 36.54 10.76 3.25
N TYR A 2 36.08 10.91 2.01
CA TYR A 2 34.98 11.85 1.72
C TYR A 2 33.70 11.26 2.30
N PRO A 3 32.85 12.05 3.00
CA PRO A 3 31.56 11.55 3.43
C PRO A 3 30.77 11.18 2.17
N VAL A 4 30.26 9.95 2.14
CA VAL A 4 29.28 9.55 1.13
C VAL A 4 28.11 10.52 1.28
N ASP A 5 27.73 11.16 0.17
CA ASP A 5 26.75 12.23 0.17
C ASP A 5 25.41 11.68 0.65
N SER A 6 24.93 12.13 1.82
CA SER A 6 23.72 11.62 2.48
C SER A 6 22.47 11.61 1.58
N SER A 7 22.46 12.45 0.55
CA SER A 7 21.44 12.49 -0.50
C SER A 7 21.45 11.26 -1.41
N SER A 8 22.62 10.70 -1.73
CA SER A 8 22.74 9.53 -2.61
C SER A 8 22.25 8.26 -1.92
N GLU A 9 22.51 8.13 -0.61
CA GLU A 9 22.06 6.99 0.18
C GLU A 9 20.54 7.01 0.37
N GLN A 10 19.96 8.19 0.66
CA GLN A 10 18.52 8.33 0.76
C GLN A 10 17.80 8.01 -0.55
N GLN A 11 18.36 8.45 -1.69
CA GLN A 11 17.80 8.13 -2.99
C GLN A 11 17.81 6.62 -3.26
N HIS A 12 18.90 5.92 -2.94
CA HIS A 12 18.97 4.47 -3.11
C HIS A 12 17.91 3.74 -2.28
N ILE A 13 17.68 4.16 -1.02
CA ILE A 13 16.62 3.59 -0.17
C ILE A 13 15.23 3.80 -0.79
N ILE A 14 14.98 5.00 -1.35
CA ILE A 14 13.71 5.32 -2.02
C ILE A 14 13.53 4.44 -3.26
N ASP A 15 14.54 4.31 -4.11
CA ASP A 15 14.47 3.53 -5.34
C ASP A 15 14.24 2.04 -5.05
N ASP A 16 14.98 1.49 -4.08
CA ASP A 16 14.84 0.12 -3.62
C ASP A 16 13.47 -0.16 -2.98
N PHE A 17 12.87 0.85 -2.34
CA PHE A 17 11.52 0.74 -1.78
C PHE A 17 10.47 0.75 -2.89
N LEU A 18 10.60 1.67 -3.85
CA LEU A 18 9.66 1.81 -4.97
C LEU A 18 9.71 0.61 -5.92
N GLN A 19 10.86 -0.03 -6.09
CA GLN A 19 10.96 -1.29 -6.83
C GLN A 19 10.17 -2.42 -6.17
N LEU A 20 10.17 -2.50 -4.84
CA LEU A 20 9.29 -3.44 -4.13
C LEU A 20 7.82 -3.03 -4.27
N TRP A 21 7.54 -1.73 -4.14
CA TRP A 21 6.18 -1.20 -4.19
C TRP A 21 5.49 -1.45 -5.53
N SER A 22 6.23 -1.45 -6.66
CA SER A 22 5.63 -1.79 -7.96
C SER A 22 5.04 -3.20 -7.97
N SER A 23 5.71 -4.17 -7.35
CA SER A 23 5.16 -5.52 -7.22
C SER A 23 3.91 -5.56 -6.33
N VAL A 24 3.87 -4.74 -5.28
CA VAL A 24 2.66 -4.60 -4.43
C VAL A 24 1.49 -4.06 -5.26
N THR A 25 1.71 -3.04 -6.08
CA THR A 25 0.65 -2.44 -6.90
C THR A 25 0.18 -3.36 -8.03
N ASP A 26 1.11 -4.07 -8.67
CA ASP A 26 0.78 -5.05 -9.70
C ASP A 26 -0.10 -6.15 -9.10
N LYS A 27 0.29 -6.68 -7.94
CA LYS A 27 -0.46 -7.76 -7.29
C LYS A 27 -1.79 -7.32 -6.72
N TYR A 28 -1.90 -6.08 -6.25
CA TYR A 28 -3.18 -5.48 -5.89
C TYR A 28 -4.14 -5.42 -7.08
N TYR A 29 -3.66 -5.07 -8.28
CA TYR A 29 -4.51 -5.09 -9.47
C TYR A 29 -4.92 -6.49 -9.86
N GLU A 30 -4.00 -7.45 -9.83
CA GLU A 30 -4.36 -8.87 -10.06
C GLU A 30 -5.44 -9.33 -9.07
N LEU A 31 -5.33 -8.96 -7.79
CA LEU A 31 -6.37 -9.25 -6.78
C LEU A 31 -7.72 -8.62 -7.13
N LEU A 32 -7.76 -7.37 -7.60
CA LEU A 32 -8.99 -6.73 -8.06
C LEU A 32 -9.51 -7.28 -9.39
N CYS A 33 -8.65 -7.82 -10.24
CA CYS A 33 -9.01 -8.40 -11.53
C CYS A 33 -9.33 -9.89 -11.45
N ALA A 34 -9.02 -10.55 -10.33
CA ALA A 34 -9.29 -11.96 -10.10
C ALA A 34 -10.74 -12.31 -10.45
N THR A 35 -10.94 -13.46 -11.08
CA THR A 35 -12.20 -13.83 -11.72
C THR A 35 -13.07 -14.79 -10.90
N ASP A 36 -12.50 -15.38 -9.86
CA ASP A 36 -13.18 -16.28 -8.94
C ASP A 36 -12.53 -16.25 -7.54
N GLU A 37 -13.17 -16.93 -6.60
CA GLU A 37 -12.77 -16.95 -5.20
C GLU A 37 -11.42 -17.65 -4.94
N GLU A 38 -11.05 -18.64 -5.76
CA GLU A 38 -9.77 -19.34 -5.62
C GLU A 38 -8.63 -18.41 -6.06
N ASP A 39 -8.80 -17.72 -7.17
CA ASP A 39 -7.85 -16.73 -7.68
C ASP A 39 -7.71 -15.53 -6.73
N VAL A 40 -8.81 -15.06 -6.12
CA VAL A 40 -8.77 -14.03 -5.07
C VAL A 40 -7.86 -14.46 -3.92
N LYS A 41 -8.04 -15.67 -3.38
CA LYS A 41 -7.22 -16.18 -2.25
C LYS A 41 -5.75 -16.31 -2.61
N ASN A 42 -5.45 -16.79 -3.82
CA ASN A 42 -4.09 -16.91 -4.30
C ASN A 42 -3.43 -15.53 -4.45
N CYS A 43 -4.16 -14.55 -5.01
CA CYS A 43 -3.68 -13.20 -5.16
C CYS A 43 -3.48 -12.49 -3.81
N GLU A 44 -4.41 -12.66 -2.89
CA GLU A 44 -4.36 -12.11 -1.53
C GLU A 44 -3.12 -12.64 -0.77
N ALA A 45 -2.87 -13.94 -0.79
CA ALA A 45 -1.71 -14.53 -0.12
C ALA A 45 -0.37 -13.96 -0.62
N ILE A 46 -0.24 -13.75 -1.94
CA ILE A 46 0.98 -13.16 -2.52
C ILE A 46 1.05 -11.66 -2.20
N PHE A 47 -0.08 -10.94 -2.26
CA PHE A 47 -0.15 -9.52 -1.89
C PHE A 47 0.29 -9.31 -0.43
N LEU A 48 -0.21 -10.14 0.49
CA LEU A 48 0.18 -10.14 1.89
C LEU A 48 1.69 -10.42 2.05
N ASN A 49 2.23 -11.43 1.36
CA ASN A 49 3.66 -11.73 1.40
C ASN A 49 4.53 -10.56 0.89
N LEU A 50 4.07 -9.81 -0.11
CA LEU A 50 4.76 -8.60 -0.57
C LEU A 50 4.72 -7.49 0.49
N LEU A 51 3.61 -7.34 1.22
CA LEU A 51 3.51 -6.39 2.33
C LEU A 51 4.38 -6.80 3.53
N HIS A 52 4.62 -8.09 3.77
CA HIS A 52 5.65 -8.55 4.73
C HIS A 52 7.05 -8.06 4.33
N HIS A 53 7.40 -8.07 3.05
CA HIS A 53 8.68 -7.48 2.61
C HIS A 53 8.73 -5.95 2.80
N VAL A 54 7.59 -5.26 2.67
CA VAL A 54 7.48 -3.82 2.97
C VAL A 54 7.70 -3.58 4.47
N GLU A 55 7.06 -4.38 5.32
CA GLU A 55 7.23 -4.37 6.78
C GLU A 55 8.70 -4.52 7.16
N GLU A 56 9.41 -5.49 6.58
CA GLU A 56 10.83 -5.69 6.82
C GLU A 56 11.68 -4.48 6.43
N LYS A 57 11.42 -3.88 5.25
CA LYS A 57 12.15 -2.70 4.79
C LYS A 57 11.90 -1.51 5.72
N LEU A 58 10.64 -1.23 6.05
CA LEU A 58 10.27 -0.14 6.95
C LEU A 58 10.87 -0.32 8.35
N THR A 59 10.86 -1.56 8.86
CA THR A 59 11.45 -1.91 10.15
C THR A 59 12.96 -1.69 10.15
N LYS A 60 13.68 -2.12 9.10
CA LYS A 60 15.13 -1.88 8.98
C LYS A 60 15.43 -0.38 8.94
N SER A 61 14.71 0.38 8.10
CA SER A 61 14.92 1.83 7.98
C SER A 61 14.65 2.60 9.28
N THR A 62 13.64 2.19 10.06
CA THR A 62 13.31 2.84 11.35
C THR A 62 14.22 2.41 12.51
N CYS A 63 14.62 1.13 12.55
CA CYS A 63 15.57 0.62 13.55
C CYS A 63 16.98 1.22 13.38
N GLU A 64 17.45 1.38 12.15
CA GLU A 64 18.78 1.92 11.86
C GLU A 64 18.87 3.43 12.06
N LYS A 65 17.81 4.18 11.71
CA LYS A 65 17.80 5.66 11.77
C LYS A 65 17.14 6.24 13.04
N LYS A 66 16.63 5.38 13.93
CA LYS A 66 16.11 5.70 15.27
C LYS A 66 15.17 6.93 15.34
N GLU A 67 14.23 7.08 14.41
CA GLU A 67 12.97 7.83 14.55
C GLU A 67 12.34 8.14 13.19
N GLY A 68 11.02 7.97 13.07
CA GLY A 68 10.27 8.39 11.90
C GLY A 68 9.07 7.51 11.56
N ASP A 69 8.22 8.05 10.71
CA ASP A 69 6.99 7.39 10.22
C ASP A 69 7.02 7.18 8.71
N PHE A 70 8.11 7.57 8.02
CA PHE A 70 8.27 7.53 6.56
C PHE A 70 9.49 6.68 6.16
N VAL A 71 9.59 6.35 4.86
CA VAL A 71 10.62 5.44 4.29
C VAL A 71 12.04 5.88 4.65
N ILE A 72 12.30 7.19 4.66
CA ILE A 72 13.60 7.76 5.04
C ILE A 72 13.59 8.44 6.42
N GLY A 73 12.75 7.95 7.34
CA GLY A 73 12.66 8.43 8.72
C GLY A 73 11.56 9.48 8.89
N LYS A 74 11.92 10.70 9.33
CA LYS A 74 10.93 11.78 9.58
C LYS A 74 10.52 12.56 8.33
N THR A 75 11.25 12.37 7.22
CA THR A 75 11.05 13.14 6.00
C THR A 75 10.07 12.43 5.07
N PHE A 76 8.97 13.10 4.76
CA PHE A 76 8.05 12.67 3.71
C PHE A 76 8.72 12.88 2.35
N SER A 77 8.79 11.83 1.54
CA SER A 77 9.57 11.80 0.31
C SER A 77 8.71 11.50 -0.92
N VAL A 78 9.37 11.40 -2.09
CA VAL A 78 8.71 10.96 -3.32
C VAL A 78 8.13 9.55 -3.20
N ALA A 79 8.69 8.69 -2.34
CA ALA A 79 8.16 7.36 -2.10
C ALA A 79 6.71 7.44 -1.62
N GLU A 80 6.45 8.22 -0.57
CA GLU A 80 5.10 8.39 -0.04
C GLU A 80 4.17 9.09 -1.03
N CYS A 81 4.65 10.06 -1.82
CA CYS A 81 3.86 10.68 -2.88
C CYS A 81 3.34 9.64 -3.90
N ILE A 82 4.19 8.69 -4.28
CA ILE A 82 3.84 7.63 -5.23
C ILE A 82 2.90 6.60 -4.59
N CYS A 83 3.15 6.23 -3.33
CA CYS A 83 2.38 5.19 -2.63
C CYS A 83 1.00 5.66 -2.15
N ALA A 84 0.84 6.93 -1.78
CA ALA A 84 -0.38 7.48 -1.17
C ALA A 84 -1.69 7.13 -1.90
N PRO A 85 -1.85 7.34 -3.22
CA PRO A 85 -3.11 7.02 -3.91
C PRO A 85 -3.44 5.52 -3.88
N TRP A 86 -2.44 4.64 -3.83
CA TRP A 86 -2.64 3.20 -3.73
C TRP A 86 -3.09 2.79 -2.34
N ILE A 87 -2.43 3.33 -1.31
CA ILE A 87 -2.79 3.08 0.09
C ILE A 87 -4.27 3.45 0.30
N GLN A 88 -4.68 4.64 -0.16
CA GLN A 88 -6.08 5.07 -0.09
C GLN A 88 -7.02 4.09 -0.80
N ARG A 89 -6.62 3.57 -1.97
CA ARG A 89 -7.41 2.56 -2.70
C ARG A 89 -7.53 1.27 -1.93
N PHE A 90 -6.45 0.75 -1.33
CA PHE A 90 -6.47 -0.51 -0.58
C PHE A 90 -7.53 -0.48 0.54
N PHE A 91 -7.59 0.63 1.29
CA PHE A 91 -8.57 0.81 2.36
C PHE A 91 -10.03 0.89 1.89
N VAL A 92 -10.27 1.23 0.61
CA VAL A 92 -11.62 1.46 0.08
C VAL A 92 -12.09 0.27 -0.76
N THR A 93 -11.27 -0.18 -1.70
CA THR A 93 -11.68 -1.16 -2.72
C THR A 93 -11.59 -2.59 -2.23
N LEU A 94 -10.63 -2.94 -1.38
CA LEU A 94 -10.50 -4.32 -0.87
C LEU A 94 -11.68 -4.70 0.03
N PRO A 95 -12.09 -3.89 1.03
CA PRO A 95 -13.29 -4.20 1.79
C PRO A 95 -14.53 -4.24 0.90
N TYR A 96 -14.62 -3.32 -0.08
CA TYR A 96 -15.82 -3.18 -0.89
C TYR A 96 -16.03 -4.32 -1.91
N PHE A 97 -15.00 -4.70 -2.66
CA PHE A 97 -15.12 -5.69 -3.74
C PHE A 97 -14.67 -7.09 -3.35
N ARG A 98 -13.86 -7.23 -2.30
CA ARG A 98 -13.30 -8.51 -1.85
C ARG A 98 -13.76 -8.91 -0.46
N GLY A 99 -14.39 -8.00 0.29
CA GLY A 99 -14.79 -8.28 1.67
C GLY A 99 -13.59 -8.43 2.62
N ILE A 100 -12.39 -8.07 2.18
CA ILE A 100 -11.16 -8.14 2.96
C ILE A 100 -11.05 -6.87 3.79
N ASP A 101 -11.14 -6.97 5.12
CA ASP A 101 -10.85 -5.83 5.99
C ASP A 101 -9.33 -5.57 6.01
N PHE A 102 -8.89 -4.68 5.13
CA PHE A 102 -7.48 -4.33 4.98
C PHE A 102 -6.84 -3.83 6.29
N GLU A 103 -7.59 -3.16 7.17
CA GLU A 103 -7.02 -2.62 8.41
C GLU A 103 -6.78 -3.69 9.48
N SER A 104 -7.71 -4.64 9.62
CA SER A 104 -7.67 -5.63 10.69
C SER A 104 -7.06 -6.96 10.23
N GLU A 105 -7.41 -7.45 9.04
CA GLU A 105 -6.97 -8.75 8.53
C GLU A 105 -5.57 -8.69 7.92
N ILE A 106 -5.27 -7.65 7.14
CA ILE A 106 -3.96 -7.52 6.46
C ILE A 106 -2.97 -6.74 7.33
N LEU A 107 -3.32 -5.53 7.74
CA LEU A 107 -2.41 -4.67 8.51
C LEU A 107 -2.32 -5.06 10.00
N GLY A 108 -3.15 -5.99 10.48
CA GLY A 108 -3.15 -6.45 11.87
C GLY A 108 -1.83 -7.08 12.31
N GLU A 109 -1.13 -7.76 11.39
CA GLU A 109 0.16 -8.41 11.63
C GLU A 109 1.37 -7.60 11.15
N LEU A 110 1.15 -6.43 10.55
CA LEU A 110 2.18 -5.58 9.93
C LEU A 110 2.25 -4.19 10.62
N PRO A 111 2.73 -4.13 11.88
CA PRO A 111 2.61 -2.92 12.70
C PRO A 111 3.33 -1.69 12.12
N MET A 112 4.51 -1.85 11.51
CA MET A 112 5.25 -0.73 10.94
C MET A 112 4.65 -0.24 9.63
N THR A 113 4.17 -1.16 8.80
CA THR A 113 3.43 -0.88 7.56
C THR A 113 2.13 -0.17 7.89
N LYS A 114 1.39 -0.64 8.90
CA LYS A 114 0.19 0.00 9.41
C LYS A 114 0.48 1.43 9.88
N LYS A 115 1.53 1.60 10.68
CA LYS A 115 1.95 2.92 11.18
C LYS A 115 2.30 3.86 10.03
N TRP A 116 3.12 3.40 9.09
CA TRP A 116 3.55 4.16 7.90
C TRP A 116 2.36 4.56 7.02
N MET A 117 1.51 3.62 6.62
CA MET A 117 0.34 3.89 5.79
C MET A 117 -0.60 4.90 6.46
N LYS A 118 -0.83 4.79 7.77
CA LYS A 118 -1.62 5.78 8.53
C LYS A 118 -0.96 7.16 8.52
N ALA A 119 0.36 7.25 8.69
CA ALA A 119 1.08 8.51 8.62
C ALA A 119 1.01 9.14 7.22
N VAL A 120 1.06 8.33 6.16
CA VAL A 120 0.86 8.79 4.78
C VAL A 120 -0.54 9.35 4.59
N CYS A 121 -1.58 8.60 4.98
CA CYS A 121 -2.97 9.05 4.85
C CYS A 121 -3.32 10.27 5.73
N ALA A 122 -2.62 10.46 6.84
CA ALA A 122 -2.81 11.59 7.74
C ALA A 122 -2.13 12.89 7.26
N ARG A 123 -1.33 12.85 6.20
CA ARG A 123 -0.66 14.04 5.69
C ARG A 123 -1.66 14.98 5.00
N GLU A 124 -1.63 16.26 5.37
CA GLU A 124 -2.54 17.28 4.84
C GLU A 124 -2.64 17.28 3.30
N SER A 125 -1.50 17.21 2.60
CA SER A 125 -1.49 17.19 1.13
C SER A 125 -2.18 15.96 0.54
N VAL A 126 -2.14 14.82 1.23
CA VAL A 126 -2.79 13.56 0.82
C VAL A 126 -4.29 13.59 1.11
N ILE A 127 -4.69 14.22 2.23
CA ILE A 127 -6.10 14.44 2.58
C ILE A 127 -6.75 15.37 1.55
N GLN A 128 -6.11 16.50 1.27
CA GLN A 128 -6.65 17.52 0.34
C GLN A 128 -6.76 17.01 -1.10
N SER A 129 -5.93 16.05 -1.50
CA SER A 129 -5.95 15.45 -2.84
C SER A 129 -6.71 14.12 -2.90
N LYS A 130 -7.36 13.68 -1.82
CA LYS A 130 -8.08 12.40 -1.78
C LYS A 130 -9.26 12.43 -2.76
N CYS A 131 -9.36 11.41 -3.61
CA CYS A 131 -10.53 11.17 -4.44
C CYS A 131 -11.71 10.73 -3.56
N PRO A 132 -12.95 11.24 -3.79
CA PRO A 132 -14.14 10.73 -3.12
C PRO A 132 -14.26 9.20 -3.26
N GLU A 133 -14.71 8.53 -2.20
CA GLU A 133 -14.73 7.06 -2.17
C GLU A 133 -15.68 6.48 -3.22
N GLU A 134 -16.84 7.09 -3.43
CA GLU A 134 -17.80 6.68 -4.46
C GLU A 134 -17.18 6.73 -5.87
N GLU A 135 -16.46 7.81 -6.19
CA GLU A 135 -15.78 7.94 -7.49
C GLU A 135 -14.68 6.89 -7.67
N MET A 136 -13.96 6.57 -6.60
CA MET A 136 -12.93 5.53 -6.59
C MET A 136 -13.52 4.14 -6.84
N LEU A 137 -14.64 3.82 -6.16
CA LEU A 137 -15.36 2.56 -6.34
C LEU A 137 -15.94 2.46 -7.76
N ASP A 138 -16.55 3.52 -8.27
CA ASP A 138 -17.11 3.55 -9.62
C ASP A 138 -16.04 3.33 -10.69
N ALA A 139 -14.88 3.99 -10.54
CA ALA A 139 -13.75 3.78 -11.43
C ALA A 139 -13.23 2.34 -11.35
N ALA A 140 -13.06 1.80 -10.13
CA ALA A 140 -12.56 0.44 -9.95
C ALA A 140 -13.49 -0.60 -10.57
N ARG A 141 -14.79 -0.49 -10.32
CA ARG A 141 -15.82 -1.34 -10.91
C ARG A 141 -15.78 -1.33 -12.43
N ARG A 142 -15.63 -0.14 -13.03
CA ARG A 142 -15.66 0.01 -14.50
C ARG A 142 -14.46 -0.63 -15.20
N TYR A 143 -13.28 -0.58 -14.58
CA TYR A 143 -12.02 -0.89 -15.28
C TYR A 143 -11.28 -2.13 -14.80
N TYR A 144 -11.51 -2.57 -13.56
CA TYR A 144 -10.66 -3.59 -12.94
C TYR A 144 -11.46 -4.77 -12.38
N VAL A 145 -12.63 -4.52 -11.79
CA VAL A 145 -13.35 -5.56 -11.04
C VAL A 145 -14.13 -6.48 -11.98
N SER A 146 -13.73 -7.75 -12.03
CA SER A 146 -14.39 -8.80 -12.85
C SER A 146 -15.25 -9.78 -12.02
N PHE A 147 -15.05 -9.79 -10.71
CA PHE A 147 -15.72 -10.67 -9.74
C PHE A 147 -15.91 -9.89 -8.44
N VAL A 148 -16.93 -10.22 -7.65
CA VAL A 148 -17.12 -9.69 -6.28
C VAL A 148 -17.19 -10.88 -5.33
N SER A 149 -16.34 -10.87 -4.30
CA SER A 149 -16.28 -11.99 -3.35
C SER A 149 -17.60 -12.15 -2.58
N PRO A 150 -18.02 -13.37 -2.27
CA PRO A 150 -19.22 -13.60 -1.48
C PRO A 150 -19.19 -12.86 -0.13
N GLY A 151 -20.21 -12.07 0.16
CA GLY A 151 -20.31 -11.29 1.40
C GLY A 151 -19.68 -9.89 1.33
N ALA A 152 -18.96 -9.56 0.25
CA ALA A 152 -18.52 -8.20 0.01
C ALA A 152 -19.73 -7.29 -0.34
N PRO A 153 -19.73 -6.00 0.05
CA PRO A 153 -20.83 -5.08 -0.20
C PRO A 153 -20.95 -4.62 -1.66
N GLY A 154 -19.92 -4.90 -2.47
CA GLY A 154 -19.85 -4.48 -3.87
C GLY A 154 -20.83 -5.17 -4.80
N HIS A 155 -20.93 -4.60 -6.00
CA HIS A 155 -21.72 -5.14 -7.11
C HIS A 155 -20.99 -4.88 -8.43
N LEU A 156 -21.17 -5.76 -9.41
CA LEU A 156 -20.66 -5.58 -10.78
C LEU A 156 -21.61 -4.69 -11.59
#